data_AF-A0A0A2L8K4-F1
#
_entry.id   AF-A0A0A2L8K4-F1
#
_cell.length_a   1.000
_cell.length_b   1.000
_cell.length_c   1.000
_cell.angle_alpha   90.00
_cell.angle_beta   90.00
_cell.angle_gamma   90.00
#
_symmetry.space_group_name_H-M   'P 1'
#
loop_
_entity.id
_entity.type
_entity.pdbx_description
1 polymer ?
#
loop_
_entity_poly.entity_id
_entity_poly.type
_entity_poly.pdbx_seq_one_letter_code
_entity_poly.pdbx_strand_id
1 'polypeptide(L)'
;MAKTSENMEPRMSYDDVAWEQSEDVSDNWLLQFLDIDVKRPIAKFILQHDSGDDPEFTILRKGSFNIILQMKYTYSATNIRFSQPGAILFPEEKVKNEVAVMRYISDQTSIPVPFIIHSGIREDIPLNLSPFIIMSHIEHTTTMYDALNTPGCPNEERGVLDSNIDEDQLEMLYTQLAKIQLQLFKPELPKIGSLSQVDDFSWEVTSRPLSMNMNELVRLGTLPRSKLPPLEATFTTASSYIEALAQLNIQHLLYQRNDAVRSADDCCRKFIARQLFYKLARDKKLSLPCCETGPFKLWCDDFRPANILLNENMHIAGVLDWEFTHAGPVEFSYAPPWWLLIEKPEYWSEGIEDWVRVFDRRLKTFLTAMRRCEDMDARHSQHRLSDHMQRSWESGDFWVVYAILHSFAFDAIYWQKIDQRFFGPTETDDPNEAWKERLNLLDENQKAEMERLVTRKLEEMEDRVLAWDPDEYTEAFRHGLMRRREKKLTRPRSLARNLSELNARCAVGGFRIFNRHDTLFNHLPLRLSVFSRFL
;
A
#
# COMPACT_ATOMS: atom_id res chain seq x y z
N MET A 1 -33.98 -28.21 -5.19
CA MET A 1 -33.24 -26.94 -5.39
C MET A 1 -32.29 -26.80 -4.23
N ALA A 2 -31.01 -27.13 -4.43
CA ALA A 2 -29.98 -26.80 -3.45
C ALA A 2 -29.77 -25.29 -3.53
N LYS A 3 -30.12 -24.55 -2.48
CA LYS A 3 -29.58 -23.21 -2.28
C LYS A 3 -28.08 -23.40 -2.11
N THR A 4 -27.30 -23.11 -3.14
CA THR A 4 -25.89 -22.77 -2.94
C THR A 4 -25.89 -21.58 -1.99
N SER A 5 -25.52 -21.79 -0.73
CA SER A 5 -25.15 -20.65 0.13
C SER A 5 -23.98 -19.98 -0.58
N GLU A 6 -24.19 -18.77 -1.08
CA GLU A 6 -23.08 -17.96 -1.56
C GLU A 6 -22.16 -17.75 -0.35
N ASN A 7 -20.99 -18.37 -0.37
CA ASN A 7 -20.00 -18.13 0.67
C ASN A 7 -19.58 -16.66 0.61
N MET A 8 -19.49 -16.01 1.77
CA MET A 8 -18.96 -14.66 1.89
C MET A 8 -17.62 -14.57 1.18
N GLU A 9 -17.52 -13.61 0.25
CA GLU A 9 -16.26 -13.35 -0.39
C GLU A 9 -15.26 -12.81 0.62
N PRO A 10 -13.99 -13.22 0.53
CA PRO A 10 -12.98 -12.74 1.45
C PRO A 10 -12.70 -11.23 1.28
N ARG A 11 -13.14 -10.63 0.17
CA ARG A 11 -13.03 -9.19 -0.09
C ARG A 11 -14.10 -8.68 -1.06
N MET A 12 -14.34 -7.38 -1.00
CA MET A 12 -14.99 -6.62 -2.07
C MET A 12 -14.07 -6.58 -3.30
N SER A 13 -14.62 -6.86 -4.48
CA SER A 13 -13.89 -6.73 -5.74
C SER A 13 -13.45 -5.29 -5.97
N TYR A 14 -12.38 -5.12 -6.74
CA TYR A 14 -12.00 -3.80 -7.26
C TYR A 14 -12.99 -3.39 -8.34
N ASP A 15 -13.10 -2.10 -8.62
CA ASP A 15 -13.76 -1.63 -9.83
C ASP A 15 -12.87 -2.01 -11.03
N ASP A 16 -13.21 -3.09 -11.73
CA ASP A 16 -12.32 -3.63 -12.76
C ASP A 16 -12.14 -2.64 -13.93
N VAL A 17 -13.13 -1.76 -14.19
CA VAL A 17 -13.03 -0.75 -15.25
C VAL A 17 -11.98 0.31 -14.88
N ALA A 18 -11.99 0.77 -13.63
CA ALA A 18 -10.98 1.69 -13.13
C ALA A 18 -9.60 1.03 -13.02
N TRP A 19 -9.57 -0.23 -12.58
CA TRP A 19 -8.33 -1.00 -12.48
C TRP A 19 -7.67 -1.19 -13.84
N GLU A 20 -8.41 -1.66 -14.86
CA GLU A 20 -7.90 -1.80 -16.23
C GLU A 20 -7.38 -0.47 -16.78
N GLN A 21 -8.10 0.62 -16.53
CA GLN A 21 -7.70 1.95 -17.00
C GLN A 21 -6.43 2.46 -16.29
N SER A 22 -6.32 2.22 -14.98
CA SER A 22 -5.15 2.52 -14.15
C SER A 22 -3.92 1.76 -14.64
N GLU A 23 -4.04 0.45 -14.85
CA GLU A 23 -2.95 -0.40 -15.37
C GLU A 23 -2.55 0.02 -16.79
N ASP A 24 -3.51 0.29 -17.67
CA ASP A 24 -3.23 0.74 -19.04
C ASP A 24 -2.42 2.04 -19.05
N VAL A 25 -2.77 3.01 -18.19
CA VAL A 25 -1.99 4.25 -18.05
C VAL A 25 -0.59 3.96 -17.53
N SER A 26 -0.49 3.20 -16.45
CA SER A 26 0.77 2.97 -15.75
C SER A 26 1.76 2.16 -16.59
N ASP A 27 1.31 1.08 -17.24
CA ASP A 27 2.15 0.25 -18.10
C ASP A 27 2.59 1.00 -19.36
N ASN A 28 1.70 1.76 -20.02
CA ASN A 28 2.11 2.55 -21.18
C ASN A 28 3.02 3.71 -20.81
N TRP A 29 2.90 4.26 -19.59
CA TRP A 29 3.83 5.27 -19.09
C TRP A 29 5.21 4.69 -18.88
N LEU A 30 5.33 3.46 -18.35
CA LEU A 30 6.62 2.79 -18.17
C LEU A 30 7.34 2.49 -19.48
N LEU A 31 6.62 2.16 -20.55
CA LEU A 31 7.22 1.86 -21.86
C LEU A 31 8.07 3.01 -22.42
N GLN A 32 7.83 4.26 -22.01
CA GLN A 32 8.64 5.40 -22.47
C GLN A 32 10.10 5.31 -22.01
N PHE A 33 10.36 4.67 -20.87
CA PHE A 33 11.72 4.48 -20.36
C PHE A 33 12.51 3.46 -21.17
N LEU A 34 11.93 2.79 -22.17
CA LEU A 34 12.70 1.98 -23.12
C LEU A 34 13.41 2.84 -24.18
N ASP A 35 12.97 4.09 -24.36
CA ASP A 35 13.52 5.03 -25.33
C ASP A 35 14.81 5.69 -24.81
N ILE A 36 15.87 5.65 -25.63
CA ILE A 36 17.15 6.27 -25.30
C ILE A 36 17.04 7.80 -25.20
N ASP A 37 16.12 8.41 -25.93
CA ASP A 37 15.90 9.86 -25.91
C ASP A 37 15.19 10.31 -24.62
N VAL A 38 14.54 9.38 -23.90
CA VAL A 38 14.05 9.59 -22.54
C VAL A 38 15.14 9.31 -21.50
N LYS A 39 15.89 8.21 -21.64
CA LYS A 39 16.94 7.83 -20.69
C LYS A 39 18.08 8.84 -20.62
N ARG A 40 18.53 9.39 -21.76
CA ARG A 40 19.74 10.23 -21.83
C ARG A 40 19.60 11.55 -21.04
N PRO A 41 18.50 12.31 -21.15
CA PRO A 41 18.29 13.49 -20.30
C PRO A 41 18.26 13.17 -18.81
N ILE A 42 17.64 12.05 -18.41
CA ILE A 42 17.60 11.60 -17.01
C ILE A 42 19.01 11.29 -16.50
N ALA A 43 19.78 10.51 -17.27
CA ALA A 43 21.16 10.18 -16.93
C ALA A 43 22.03 11.44 -16.74
N LYS A 44 21.91 12.42 -17.64
CA LYS A 44 22.59 13.71 -17.52
C LYS A 44 22.17 14.48 -16.28
N PHE A 45 20.87 14.43 -15.94
CA PHE A 45 20.34 15.08 -14.75
C PHE A 45 20.91 14.48 -13.47
N ILE A 46 20.97 13.14 -13.35
CA ILE A 46 21.63 12.48 -12.21
C ILE A 46 23.09 12.94 -12.08
N LEU A 47 23.83 12.97 -13.20
CA LEU A 47 25.25 13.39 -13.21
C LEU A 47 25.46 14.84 -12.73
N GLN A 48 24.45 15.72 -12.85
CA GLN A 48 24.54 17.08 -12.31
C GLN A 48 24.51 17.13 -10.78
N HIS A 49 23.87 16.14 -10.16
CA HIS A 49 23.72 16.05 -8.70
C HIS A 49 24.76 15.15 -8.05
N ASP A 50 25.17 14.10 -8.74
CA ASP A 50 26.16 13.15 -8.27
C ASP A 50 26.92 12.58 -9.48
N SER A 51 28.24 12.73 -9.49
CA SER A 51 29.11 12.30 -10.59
C SER A 51 30.23 11.43 -10.04
N GLY A 52 30.57 10.36 -10.77
CA GLY A 52 31.64 9.43 -10.42
C GLY A 52 32.29 8.79 -11.65
N ASP A 53 33.28 7.95 -11.40
CA ASP A 53 34.06 7.27 -12.44
C ASP A 53 33.25 6.17 -13.13
N ASP A 54 33.40 6.09 -14.47
CA ASP A 54 32.81 5.08 -15.36
C ASP A 54 31.28 4.90 -15.20
N PRO A 55 30.46 5.94 -15.45
CA PRO A 55 29.03 5.89 -15.22
C PRO A 55 28.30 4.89 -16.15
N GLU A 56 27.56 3.96 -15.56
CA GLU A 56 26.66 3.03 -16.24
C GLU A 56 25.20 3.29 -15.84
N PHE A 57 24.33 3.51 -16.83
CA PHE A 57 22.93 3.84 -16.58
C PHE A 57 21.98 2.69 -16.95
N THR A 58 21.18 2.23 -15.99
CA THR A 58 20.24 1.10 -16.16
C THR A 58 18.89 1.36 -15.50
N ILE A 59 17.85 0.64 -15.95
CA ILE A 59 16.60 0.54 -15.19
C ILE A 59 16.83 -0.53 -14.12
N LEU A 60 16.69 -0.17 -12.85
CA LEU A 60 16.97 -1.08 -11.74
C LEU A 60 15.73 -1.92 -11.42
N ARG A 61 14.60 -1.28 -11.15
CA ARG A 61 13.39 -1.95 -10.67
C ARG A 61 12.13 -1.19 -11.10
N LYS A 62 11.08 -1.95 -11.42
CA LYS A 62 9.68 -1.49 -11.43
C LYS A 62 9.04 -2.00 -10.13
N GLY A 63 8.57 -1.11 -9.28
CA GLY A 63 7.71 -1.44 -8.13
C GLY A 63 6.23 -1.27 -8.46
N SER A 64 5.34 -1.45 -7.48
CA SER A 64 3.90 -1.23 -7.65
C SER A 64 3.54 0.24 -7.90
N PHE A 65 4.31 1.17 -7.32
CA PHE A 65 4.01 2.61 -7.32
C PHE A 65 5.06 3.49 -7.99
N ASN A 66 6.25 2.93 -8.24
CA ASN A 66 7.40 3.70 -8.66
C ASN A 66 8.27 2.93 -9.66
N ILE A 67 8.99 3.68 -10.49
CA ILE A 67 10.12 3.15 -11.28
C ILE A 67 11.43 3.71 -10.72
N ILE A 68 12.45 2.85 -10.62
CA ILE A 68 13.79 3.21 -10.17
C ILE A 68 14.76 3.02 -11.33
N LEU A 69 15.46 4.09 -11.70
CA LEU A 69 16.60 4.05 -12.62
C LEU A 69 17.88 4.28 -11.81
N GLN A 70 18.95 3.60 -12.17
CA GLN A 70 20.21 3.61 -11.44
C GLN A 70 21.33 4.09 -12.34
N MET A 71 22.14 5.00 -11.81
CA MET A 71 23.47 5.33 -12.28
C MET A 71 24.48 4.61 -11.38
N LYS A 72 25.24 3.68 -11.95
CA LYS A 72 26.29 2.94 -11.25
C LYS A 72 27.65 3.52 -11.59
N TYR A 73 28.50 3.63 -10.57
CA TYR A 73 29.91 3.98 -10.65
C TYR A 73 30.77 2.80 -10.18
N THR A 74 32.09 2.99 -10.18
CA THR A 74 33.02 1.93 -9.76
C THR A 74 32.77 1.41 -8.34
N TYR A 75 32.43 2.29 -7.38
CA TYR A 75 32.29 1.94 -5.95
C TYR A 75 30.97 2.38 -5.30
N SER A 76 30.07 2.98 -6.07
CA SER A 76 28.80 3.51 -5.56
C SER A 76 27.75 3.46 -6.66
N ALA A 77 26.50 3.66 -6.28
CA ALA A 77 25.42 3.88 -7.22
C ALA A 77 24.43 4.89 -6.68
N THR A 78 23.78 5.60 -7.59
CA THR A 78 22.77 6.60 -7.33
C THR A 78 21.49 6.25 -8.06
N ASN A 79 20.39 6.26 -7.33
CA ASN A 79 19.07 5.90 -7.81
C ASN A 79 18.23 7.16 -8.00
N ILE A 80 17.50 7.23 -9.10
CA ILE A 80 16.37 8.16 -9.27
C ILE A 80 15.07 7.37 -9.28
N ARG A 81 14.15 7.76 -8.40
CA ARG A 81 12.82 7.19 -8.21
C ARG A 81 11.78 8.15 -8.78
N PHE A 82 10.84 7.64 -9.57
CA PHE A 82 9.68 8.40 -10.04
C PHE A 82 8.38 7.77 -9.58
N SER A 83 7.42 8.62 -9.17
CA SER A 83 6.02 8.19 -8.97
C SER A 83 5.39 7.79 -10.31
N GLN A 84 4.66 6.68 -10.34
CA GLN A 84 4.05 6.14 -11.55
C GLN A 84 2.60 6.62 -11.71
N PRO A 85 2.28 7.43 -12.73
CA PRO A 85 0.90 7.79 -13.05
C PRO A 85 0.03 6.55 -13.30
N GLY A 86 -1.23 6.62 -12.93
CA GLY A 86 -2.16 5.49 -12.93
C GLY A 86 -2.06 4.63 -11.67
N ALA A 87 -0.85 4.42 -11.11
CA ALA A 87 -0.65 3.65 -9.89
C ALA A 87 -0.69 4.52 -8.61
N ILE A 88 -0.21 5.76 -8.69
CA ILE A 88 -0.28 6.75 -7.62
C ILE A 88 -1.15 7.91 -8.06
N LEU A 89 -2.14 8.27 -7.23
CA LEU A 89 -3.08 9.37 -7.49
C LEU A 89 -2.82 10.63 -6.65
N PHE A 90 -1.68 10.66 -5.94
CA PHE A 90 -1.20 11.82 -5.18
C PHE A 90 0.32 11.97 -5.31
N PRO A 91 0.89 12.07 -6.53
CA PRO A 91 2.32 11.89 -6.75
C PRO A 91 3.20 12.93 -6.04
N GLU A 92 2.76 14.19 -5.96
CA GLU A 92 3.50 15.24 -5.25
C GLU A 92 3.40 15.10 -3.73
N GLU A 93 2.18 14.90 -3.20
CA GLU A 93 1.95 14.69 -1.76
C GLU A 93 2.76 13.48 -1.26
N LYS A 94 2.74 12.39 -2.02
CA LYS A 94 3.52 11.17 -1.78
C LYS A 94 5.02 11.45 -1.71
N VAL A 95 5.60 12.10 -2.72
CA VAL A 95 7.05 12.36 -2.75
C VAL A 95 7.46 13.31 -1.63
N LYS A 96 6.68 14.35 -1.36
CA LYS A 96 6.92 15.26 -0.24
C LYS A 96 6.92 14.53 1.10
N ASN A 97 5.93 13.66 1.33
CA ASN A 97 5.83 12.88 2.55
C ASN A 97 6.99 11.88 2.70
N GLU A 98 7.34 11.17 1.62
CA GLU A 98 8.45 10.20 1.61
C GLU A 98 9.78 10.88 1.99
N VAL A 99 10.09 12.03 1.37
CA VAL A 99 11.31 12.79 1.66
C VAL A 99 11.34 13.28 3.11
N ALA A 100 10.23 13.85 3.60
CA ALA A 100 10.15 14.35 4.97
C ALA A 100 10.35 13.23 6.00
N VAL A 101 9.69 12.08 5.80
CA VAL A 101 9.80 10.93 6.70
C VAL A 101 11.19 10.31 6.66
N MET A 102 11.80 10.14 5.49
CA MET A 102 13.15 9.59 5.39
C MET A 102 14.18 10.45 6.14
N ARG A 103 14.09 11.77 6.02
CA ARG A 103 14.94 12.70 6.79
C ARG A 103 14.65 12.61 8.28
N TYR A 104 13.37 12.61 8.69
CA TYR A 104 12.98 12.43 10.09
C TYR A 104 13.54 11.14 10.69
N ILE A 105 13.44 10.03 9.97
CA ILE A 105 13.95 8.72 10.41
C ILE A 105 15.47 8.73 10.52
N SER A 106 16.16 9.33 9.54
CA SER A 106 17.61 9.49 9.58
C SER A 106 18.08 10.32 10.77
N ASP A 107 17.30 11.33 11.18
CA ASP A 107 17.64 12.22 12.29
C ASP A 107 17.30 11.61 13.66
N GLN A 108 16.17 10.90 13.77
CA GLN A 108 15.60 10.47 15.06
C GLN A 108 15.89 9.00 15.41
N THR A 109 16.39 8.21 14.46
CA THR A 109 16.58 6.76 14.65
C THR A 109 17.92 6.29 14.09
N SER A 110 18.25 5.02 14.30
CA SER A 110 19.35 4.34 13.64
C SER A 110 18.86 3.41 12.52
N ILE A 111 17.64 3.61 12.01
CA ILE A 111 17.11 2.83 10.89
C ILE A 111 17.88 3.26 9.63
N PRO A 112 18.53 2.31 8.93
CA PRO A 112 19.26 2.64 7.72
C PRO A 112 18.27 2.96 6.58
N VAL A 113 18.29 4.20 6.11
CA VAL A 113 17.49 4.67 4.97
C VAL A 113 18.40 5.20 3.87
N PRO A 114 17.98 5.17 2.59
CA PRO A 114 18.76 5.80 1.52
C PRO A 114 19.03 7.27 1.80
N PHE A 115 20.26 7.73 1.56
CA PHE A 115 20.60 9.14 1.69
C PHE A 115 19.96 9.93 0.54
N ILE A 116 19.16 10.94 0.88
CA ILE A 116 18.51 11.81 -0.11
C ILE A 116 19.52 12.83 -0.63
N ILE A 117 19.83 12.75 -1.92
CA ILE A 117 20.70 13.69 -2.62
C ILE A 117 19.88 14.90 -3.11
N HIS A 118 18.74 14.63 -3.73
CA HIS A 118 17.86 15.67 -4.25
C HIS A 118 16.42 15.15 -4.41
N SER A 119 15.44 16.04 -4.48
CA SER A 119 14.04 15.72 -4.78
C SER A 119 13.36 16.93 -5.40
N GLY A 120 12.38 16.70 -6.27
CA GLY A 120 11.69 17.79 -6.95
C GLY A 120 10.34 17.39 -7.53
N ILE A 121 9.63 18.39 -8.05
CA ILE A 121 8.39 18.22 -8.80
C ILE A 121 8.71 17.93 -10.28
N ARG A 122 7.69 17.72 -11.10
CA ARG A 122 7.93 17.36 -12.52
C ARG A 122 8.63 18.48 -13.28
N GLU A 123 8.41 19.75 -12.95
CA GLU A 123 9.00 20.90 -13.63
C GLU A 123 10.52 20.99 -13.41
N ASP A 124 11.01 20.39 -12.32
CA ASP A 124 12.43 20.43 -11.95
C ASP A 124 13.28 19.42 -12.73
N ILE A 125 12.65 18.50 -13.48
CA ILE A 125 13.35 17.43 -14.22
C ILE A 125 13.13 17.54 -15.74
N PRO A 126 14.13 17.18 -16.57
CA PRO A 126 13.92 17.08 -18.01
C PRO A 126 12.70 16.24 -18.38
N LEU A 127 12.00 16.67 -19.43
CA LEU A 127 10.82 16.01 -20.02
C LEU A 127 9.56 16.03 -19.13
N ASN A 128 9.59 16.70 -17.98
CA ASN A 128 8.46 16.88 -17.07
C ASN A 128 7.74 15.55 -16.73
N LEU A 129 8.50 14.49 -16.42
CA LEU A 129 7.97 13.13 -16.34
C LEU A 129 7.02 12.91 -15.17
N SER A 130 7.50 13.12 -13.94
CA SER A 130 6.80 12.89 -12.67
C SER A 130 7.65 13.46 -11.53
N PRO A 131 7.09 13.74 -10.33
CA PRO A 131 7.88 14.03 -9.14
C PRO A 131 8.87 12.91 -8.84
N PHE A 132 10.03 13.27 -8.29
CA PHE A 132 11.16 12.36 -8.19
C PHE A 132 11.97 12.54 -6.91
N ILE A 133 12.74 11.49 -6.58
CA ILE A 133 13.75 11.50 -5.53
C ILE A 133 15.03 10.90 -6.09
N ILE A 134 16.15 11.64 -5.97
CA ILE A 134 17.51 11.16 -6.20
C ILE A 134 18.10 10.79 -4.85
N MET A 135 18.55 9.55 -4.71
CA MET A 135 19.04 9.00 -3.45
C MET A 135 20.19 8.02 -3.68
N SER A 136 21.01 7.80 -2.65
CA SER A 136 22.06 6.79 -2.68
C SER A 136 21.46 5.38 -2.85
N HIS A 137 22.13 4.52 -3.60
CA HIS A 137 21.82 3.10 -3.58
C HIS A 137 22.33 2.46 -2.29
N ILE A 138 21.53 1.57 -1.69
CA ILE A 138 21.99 0.71 -0.59
C ILE A 138 22.41 -0.62 -1.18
N GLU A 139 23.69 -0.94 -1.07
CA GLU A 139 24.22 -2.26 -1.46
C GLU A 139 23.59 -3.36 -0.59
N HIS A 140 23.05 -4.38 -1.24
CA HIS A 140 22.37 -5.48 -0.58
C HIS A 140 22.43 -6.74 -1.45
N THR A 141 22.14 -7.88 -0.85
CA THR A 141 22.20 -9.20 -1.50
C THR A 141 20.81 -9.74 -1.79
N THR A 142 19.84 -9.49 -0.92
CA THR A 142 18.46 -9.98 -1.06
C THR A 142 17.49 -9.12 -0.26
N THR A 143 16.19 -9.40 -0.36
CA THR A 143 15.16 -8.80 0.50
C THR A 143 14.78 -9.74 1.63
N MET A 144 14.22 -9.20 2.71
CA MET A 144 13.68 -10.04 3.77
C MET A 144 12.44 -10.82 3.33
N TYR A 145 11.72 -10.34 2.31
CA TYR A 145 10.66 -11.12 1.67
C TYR A 145 11.23 -12.41 1.08
N ASP A 146 12.26 -12.33 0.24
CA ASP A 146 12.88 -13.52 -0.38
C ASP A 146 13.44 -14.48 0.68
N ALA A 147 14.00 -13.94 1.78
CA ALA A 147 14.54 -14.72 2.89
C ALA A 147 13.49 -15.47 3.71
N LEU A 148 12.26 -14.94 3.79
CA LEU A 148 11.16 -15.53 4.55
C LEU A 148 10.23 -16.38 3.67
N ASN A 149 10.21 -16.14 2.36
CA ASN A 149 9.27 -16.75 1.44
C ASN A 149 9.61 -18.22 1.15
N THR A 150 8.59 -18.98 0.75
CA THR A 150 8.74 -20.37 0.30
C THR A 150 9.73 -20.45 -0.87
N PRO A 151 10.81 -21.26 -0.76
CA PRO A 151 11.82 -21.37 -1.80
C PRO A 151 11.23 -21.77 -3.16
N GLY A 152 11.60 -21.04 -4.20
CA GLY A 152 11.16 -21.31 -5.58
C GLY A 152 9.75 -20.85 -5.91
N CYS A 153 9.07 -20.12 -5.01
CA CYS A 153 7.83 -19.41 -5.33
C CYS A 153 8.06 -18.51 -6.57
N PRO A 154 7.29 -18.69 -7.66
CA PRO A 154 7.37 -17.79 -8.81
C PRO A 154 7.09 -16.34 -8.39
N ASN A 155 7.73 -15.38 -9.07
CA ASN A 155 7.50 -13.96 -8.79
C ASN A 155 6.07 -13.52 -9.08
N GLU A 156 5.37 -14.24 -9.96
CA GLU A 156 3.97 -14.00 -10.31
C GLU A 156 3.00 -14.55 -9.25
N GLU A 157 3.46 -15.43 -8.38
CA GLU A 157 2.68 -16.00 -7.30
C GLU A 157 2.92 -15.22 -6.00
N ARG A 158 1.90 -15.18 -5.15
CA ARG A 158 2.02 -14.47 -3.89
C ARG A 158 2.83 -15.30 -2.91
N GLY A 159 3.84 -14.67 -2.33
CA GLY A 159 4.68 -15.29 -1.35
C GLY A 159 3.92 -15.62 -0.07
N VAL A 160 4.34 -16.70 0.56
CA VAL A 160 3.89 -17.15 1.87
C VAL A 160 5.12 -17.55 2.67
N LEU A 161 5.10 -17.24 3.97
CA LEU A 161 6.17 -17.66 4.88
C LEU A 161 6.48 -19.14 4.70
N ASP A 162 7.74 -19.48 4.47
CA ASP A 162 8.17 -20.87 4.32
C ASP A 162 7.81 -21.66 5.58
N SER A 163 6.93 -22.65 5.41
CA SER A 163 6.54 -23.55 6.49
C SER A 163 7.71 -24.34 7.08
N ASN A 164 8.79 -24.53 6.32
CA ASN A 164 9.99 -25.27 6.68
C ASN A 164 11.18 -24.37 7.04
N ILE A 165 10.97 -23.05 7.19
CA ILE A 165 12.05 -22.15 7.61
C ILE A 165 12.66 -22.62 8.93
N ASP A 166 13.98 -22.58 9.00
CA ASP A 166 14.71 -22.85 10.23
C ASP A 166 14.28 -21.86 11.32
N GLU A 167 13.95 -22.37 12.52
CA GLU A 167 13.38 -21.55 13.58
C GLU A 167 14.40 -20.56 14.16
N ASP A 168 15.69 -20.88 14.17
CA ASP A 168 16.75 -19.96 14.61
C ASP A 168 16.93 -18.83 13.59
N GLN A 169 16.90 -19.15 12.29
CA GLN A 169 16.91 -18.16 11.22
C GLN A 169 15.67 -17.25 11.29
N LEU A 170 14.48 -17.80 11.50
CA LEU A 170 13.24 -17.04 11.64
C LEU A 170 13.32 -16.09 12.84
N GLU A 171 13.75 -16.59 14.00
CA GLU A 171 13.91 -15.80 15.21
C GLU A 171 14.93 -14.67 15.02
N MET A 172 16.04 -14.93 14.32
CA MET A 172 17.04 -13.91 13.97
C MET A 172 16.43 -12.80 13.10
N LEU A 173 15.70 -13.13 12.03
CA LEU A 173 15.08 -12.15 11.14
C LEU A 173 14.00 -11.33 11.88
N TYR A 174 13.17 -11.99 12.68
CA TYR A 174 12.16 -11.34 13.51
C TYR A 174 12.76 -10.41 14.57
N THR A 175 13.90 -10.80 15.15
CA THR A 175 14.64 -9.95 16.10
C THR A 175 15.08 -8.65 15.44
N GLN A 176 15.56 -8.70 14.20
CA GLN A 176 15.96 -7.50 13.46
C GLN A 176 14.76 -6.60 13.14
N LEU A 177 13.64 -7.16 12.70
CA LEU A 177 12.40 -6.41 12.47
C LEU A 177 11.83 -5.79 13.74
N ALA A 178 11.87 -6.51 14.87
CA ALA A 178 11.43 -5.99 16.16
C ALA A 178 12.23 -4.76 16.57
N LYS A 179 13.55 -4.73 16.31
CA LYS A 179 14.40 -3.55 16.56
C LYS A 179 13.98 -2.34 15.71
N ILE A 180 13.55 -2.55 14.47
CA ILE A 180 13.04 -1.46 13.62
C ILE A 180 11.69 -0.96 14.15
N GLN A 181 10.75 -1.86 14.45
CA GLN A 181 9.44 -1.47 15.00
C GLN A 181 9.56 -0.73 16.33
N LEU A 182 10.45 -1.16 17.23
CA LEU A 182 10.71 -0.45 18.48
C LEU A 182 11.29 0.96 18.24
N GLN A 183 12.03 1.17 17.15
CA GLN A 183 12.49 2.51 16.78
C GLN A 183 11.37 3.38 16.20
N LEU A 184 10.47 2.82 15.38
CA LEU A 184 9.28 3.52 14.86
C LEU A 184 8.28 3.86 15.98
N PHE A 185 8.23 3.05 17.04
CA PHE A 185 7.37 3.24 18.20
C PHE A 185 7.88 4.30 19.20
N LYS A 186 9.17 4.68 19.12
CA LYS A 186 9.78 5.66 20.03
C LYS A 186 9.24 7.08 19.82
N PRO A 187 9.19 7.63 18.59
CA PRO A 187 8.60 8.93 18.32
C PRO A 187 7.20 9.12 18.91
N GLU A 188 6.99 10.28 19.52
CA GLU A 188 5.67 10.74 19.96
C GLU A 188 5.37 12.06 19.29
N LEU A 189 4.33 12.04 18.45
CA LEU A 189 3.92 13.18 17.65
C LEU A 189 2.68 13.84 18.29
N PRO A 190 2.52 15.16 18.17
CA PRO A 190 1.48 15.90 18.90
C PRO A 190 0.06 15.69 18.34
N LYS A 191 -0.05 15.21 17.10
CA LYS A 191 -1.32 14.97 16.38
C LYS A 191 -1.10 13.94 15.28
N ILE A 192 -2.21 13.35 14.82
CA ILE A 192 -2.26 12.41 13.69
C ILE A 192 -2.25 13.22 12.38
N GLY A 193 -1.38 12.83 11.46
CA GLY A 193 -1.14 13.51 10.19
C GLY A 193 0.22 13.17 9.59
N SER A 194 0.49 13.67 8.39
CA SER A 194 1.80 13.51 7.74
C SER A 194 2.80 14.55 8.25
N LEU A 195 4.06 14.14 8.36
CA LEU A 195 5.16 15.00 8.77
C LEU A 195 5.58 15.95 7.65
N SER A 196 5.95 17.16 8.03
CA SER A 196 6.64 18.13 7.19
C SER A 196 7.85 18.68 7.93
N GLN A 197 8.93 18.86 7.19
CA GLN A 197 10.11 19.56 7.67
C GLN A 197 9.87 21.07 7.59
N VAL A 198 9.93 21.77 8.72
CA VAL A 198 9.73 23.23 8.77
C VAL A 198 11.06 23.94 8.53
N ASP A 199 12.13 23.42 9.12
CA ASP A 199 13.52 23.84 8.92
C ASP A 199 14.45 22.63 9.09
N ASP A 200 15.77 22.85 9.02
CA ASP A 200 16.78 21.78 9.09
C ASP A 200 16.74 20.93 10.36
N PHE A 201 16.05 21.37 11.43
CA PHE A 201 16.05 20.70 12.73
C PHE A 201 14.64 20.46 13.32
N SER A 202 13.59 21.05 12.73
CA SER A 202 12.25 21.00 13.28
C SER A 202 11.22 20.32 12.37
N TRP A 203 10.32 19.58 13.02
CA TRP A 203 9.35 18.70 12.38
C TRP A 203 7.95 19.01 12.90
N GLU A 204 7.01 19.21 11.99
CA GLU A 204 5.61 19.45 12.34
C GLU A 204 4.70 18.48 11.58
N VAL A 205 3.55 18.19 12.19
CA VAL A 205 2.48 17.43 11.53
C VAL A 205 1.53 18.43 10.90
N THR A 206 1.63 18.67 9.59
CA THR A 206 0.91 19.81 8.96
C THR A 206 -0.22 19.38 8.03
N SER A 207 -0.22 18.14 7.54
CA SER A 207 -1.19 17.66 6.55
C SER A 207 -1.85 16.35 6.97
N ARG A 208 -2.89 15.97 6.22
CA ARG A 208 -3.61 14.71 6.41
C ARG A 208 -2.68 13.51 6.36
N PRO A 209 -3.01 12.42 7.06
CA PRO A 209 -2.42 11.12 6.77
C PRO A 209 -2.63 10.77 5.29
N LEU A 210 -1.55 10.50 4.56
CA LEU A 210 -1.64 9.85 3.25
C LEU A 210 -1.36 8.36 3.44
N SER A 211 -2.42 7.56 3.39
CA SER A 211 -2.34 6.11 3.61
C SER A 211 -2.36 5.35 2.28
N MET A 212 -1.79 4.14 2.26
CA MET A 212 -1.82 3.29 1.06
C MET A 212 -3.28 2.95 0.70
N ASN A 213 -4.09 2.69 1.72
CA ASN A 213 -5.52 2.43 1.56
C ASN A 213 -6.25 3.62 0.90
N MET A 214 -5.92 4.87 1.25
CA MET A 214 -6.51 6.04 0.59
C MET A 214 -6.14 6.13 -0.89
N ASN A 215 -4.90 5.82 -1.28
CA ASN A 215 -4.51 5.76 -2.69
C ASN A 215 -5.32 4.69 -3.44
N GLU A 216 -5.40 3.48 -2.88
CA GLU A 216 -6.10 2.36 -3.50
C GLU A 216 -7.62 2.56 -3.56
N LEU A 217 -8.22 3.26 -2.59
CA LEU A 217 -9.63 3.62 -2.66
C LEU A 217 -9.96 4.53 -3.85
N VAL A 218 -9.09 5.49 -4.18
CA VAL A 218 -9.27 6.35 -5.36
C VAL A 218 -8.94 5.58 -6.64
N ARG A 219 -7.85 4.80 -6.63
CA ARG A 219 -7.36 4.06 -7.80
C ARG A 219 -8.28 2.92 -8.22
N LEU A 220 -8.61 2.04 -7.27
CA LEU A 220 -9.32 0.77 -7.50
C LEU A 220 -10.76 0.79 -7.00
N GLY A 221 -11.11 1.70 -6.08
CA GLY A 221 -12.45 1.84 -5.51
C GLY A 221 -13.26 3.00 -6.09
N THR A 222 -12.72 3.72 -7.08
CA THR A 222 -13.31 4.92 -7.71
C THR A 222 -13.81 5.97 -6.71
N LEU A 223 -13.23 6.02 -5.52
CA LEU A 223 -13.59 7.02 -4.52
C LEU A 223 -13.13 8.40 -5.04
N PRO A 224 -14.00 9.42 -5.10
CA PRO A 224 -13.57 10.76 -5.47
C PRO A 224 -12.56 11.31 -4.47
N ARG A 225 -11.51 11.98 -4.95
CA ARG A 225 -10.44 12.57 -4.11
C ARG A 225 -11.00 13.57 -3.10
N SER A 226 -12.09 14.25 -3.46
CA SER A 226 -12.83 15.18 -2.60
C SER A 226 -13.50 14.55 -1.37
N LYS A 227 -13.58 13.21 -1.29
CA LYS A 227 -14.12 12.48 -0.14
C LYS A 227 -13.09 12.07 0.89
N LEU A 228 -11.81 12.15 0.54
CA LEU A 228 -10.73 12.02 1.51
C LEU A 228 -10.70 13.26 2.42
N PRO A 229 -10.10 13.15 3.62
CA PRO A 229 -9.82 14.34 4.44
C PRO A 229 -9.11 15.41 3.59
N PRO A 230 -9.42 16.71 3.77
CA PRO A 230 -8.74 17.76 3.03
C PRO A 230 -7.24 17.78 3.38
N LEU A 231 -6.41 18.33 2.49
CA LEU A 231 -4.94 18.27 2.62
C LEU A 231 -4.43 18.79 3.98
N GLU A 232 -5.04 19.85 4.51
CA GLU A 232 -4.68 20.49 5.79
C GLU A 232 -5.28 19.78 7.02
N ALA A 233 -6.05 18.70 6.85
CA ALA A 233 -6.69 18.00 7.96
C ALA A 233 -5.65 17.35 8.86
N THR A 234 -5.76 17.55 10.16
CA THR A 234 -5.00 16.78 11.16
C THR A 234 -5.94 16.44 12.31
N PHE A 235 -5.62 15.39 13.07
CA PHE A 235 -6.50 14.91 14.14
C PHE A 235 -5.78 14.95 15.49
N THR A 236 -6.42 15.54 16.48
CA THR A 236 -5.90 15.64 17.85
C THR A 236 -6.37 14.50 18.74
N THR A 237 -7.27 13.64 18.25
CA THR A 237 -7.69 12.44 18.98
C THR A 237 -7.71 11.18 18.12
N ALA A 238 -7.45 10.03 18.74
CA ALA A 238 -7.56 8.71 18.12
C ALA A 238 -8.99 8.45 17.62
N SER A 239 -10.02 8.72 18.44
CA SER A 239 -11.40 8.45 18.04
C SER A 239 -11.85 9.27 16.82
N SER A 240 -11.40 10.52 16.68
CA SER A 240 -11.80 11.37 15.55
C SER A 240 -11.20 10.90 14.23
N TYR A 241 -9.97 10.38 14.25
CA TYR A 241 -9.36 9.78 13.08
C TYR A 241 -10.01 8.43 12.73
N ILE A 242 -10.28 7.59 13.74
CA ILE A 242 -10.97 6.30 13.53
C ILE A 242 -12.39 6.50 12.99
N GLU A 243 -13.12 7.50 13.48
CA GLU A 243 -14.44 7.88 12.94
C GLU A 243 -14.34 8.34 11.48
N ALA A 244 -13.33 9.14 11.12
CA ALA A 244 -13.10 9.55 9.74
C ALA A 244 -12.80 8.36 8.81
N LEU A 245 -12.01 7.38 9.27
CA LEU A 245 -11.74 6.15 8.51
C LEU A 245 -12.98 5.23 8.41
N ALA A 246 -13.79 5.15 9.48
CA ALA A 246 -15.06 4.42 9.43
C ALA A 246 -16.05 5.06 8.45
N GLN A 247 -16.10 6.40 8.40
CA GLN A 247 -16.90 7.12 7.41
C GLN A 247 -16.38 6.89 5.98
N LEU A 248 -15.05 6.84 5.81
CA LEU A 248 -14.41 6.54 4.53
C LEU A 248 -14.82 5.16 4.00
N ASN A 249 -14.95 4.15 4.87
CA ASN A 249 -15.48 2.83 4.50
C ASN A 249 -16.92 2.89 3.98
N ILE A 250 -17.78 3.76 4.54
CA ILE A 250 -19.12 4.04 4.00
C ILE A 250 -19.00 4.68 2.61
N GLN A 251 -18.19 5.74 2.47
CA GLN A 251 -18.03 6.44 1.20
C GLN A 251 -17.50 5.50 0.10
N HIS A 252 -16.58 4.60 0.43
CA HIS A 252 -16.09 3.58 -0.51
C HIS A 252 -17.22 2.74 -1.11
N LEU A 253 -18.12 2.19 -0.29
CA LEU A 253 -19.28 1.43 -0.80
C LEU A 253 -20.22 2.32 -1.64
N LEU A 254 -20.43 3.56 -1.22
CA LEU A 254 -21.32 4.47 -1.94
C LEU A 254 -20.78 4.78 -3.34
N TYR A 255 -19.48 5.06 -3.45
CA TYR A 255 -18.84 5.60 -4.66
C TYR A 255 -18.20 4.56 -5.56
N GLN A 256 -17.81 3.39 -5.06
CA GLN A 256 -17.34 2.33 -5.96
C GLN A 256 -18.49 1.90 -6.85
N ARG A 257 -18.42 2.20 -8.14
CA ARG A 257 -19.53 1.94 -9.07
C ARG A 257 -19.57 0.47 -9.43
N ASN A 258 -18.52 -0.01 -10.10
CA ASN A 258 -18.49 -1.35 -10.66
C ASN A 258 -18.03 -2.36 -9.61
N ASP A 259 -18.59 -3.57 -9.71
CA ASP A 259 -18.16 -4.75 -8.96
C ASP A 259 -18.23 -4.61 -7.41
N ALA A 260 -18.88 -3.54 -6.94
CA ALA A 260 -19.03 -3.22 -5.53
C ALA A 260 -19.94 -4.20 -4.78
N VAL A 261 -21.00 -4.66 -5.45
CA VAL A 261 -22.00 -5.60 -4.92
C VAL A 261 -22.37 -6.64 -5.97
N ARG A 262 -22.88 -7.78 -5.53
CA ARG A 262 -23.32 -8.89 -6.40
C ARG A 262 -24.82 -9.16 -6.38
N SER A 263 -25.49 -8.71 -5.32
CA SER A 263 -26.92 -8.91 -5.11
C SER A 263 -27.47 -7.84 -4.17
N ALA A 264 -28.80 -7.76 -4.05
CA ALA A 264 -29.45 -6.89 -3.07
C ALA A 264 -29.02 -7.24 -1.64
N ASP A 265 -29.01 -8.54 -1.31
CA ASP A 265 -28.61 -9.05 0.01
C ASP A 265 -27.15 -8.71 0.32
N ASP A 266 -26.25 -8.86 -0.66
CA ASP A 266 -24.84 -8.47 -0.53
C ASP A 266 -24.67 -6.97 -0.27
N CYS A 267 -25.46 -6.13 -0.96
CA CYS A 267 -25.48 -4.68 -0.75
C CYS A 267 -25.98 -4.31 0.66
N CYS A 268 -27.11 -4.89 1.09
CA CYS A 268 -27.64 -4.71 2.44
C CYS A 268 -26.62 -5.09 3.51
N ARG A 269 -26.01 -6.27 3.37
CA ARG A 269 -24.99 -6.80 4.29
C ARG A 269 -23.79 -5.87 4.40
N LYS A 270 -23.23 -5.42 3.27
CA LYS A 270 -22.10 -4.47 3.23
C LYS A 270 -22.44 -3.11 3.83
N PHE A 271 -23.67 -2.63 3.61
CA PHE A 271 -24.15 -1.35 4.16
C PHE A 271 -24.30 -1.42 5.68
N ILE A 272 -24.98 -2.46 6.19
CA ILE A 272 -25.22 -2.66 7.63
C ILE A 272 -23.89 -2.76 8.38
N ALA A 273 -22.94 -3.55 7.88
CA ALA A 273 -21.60 -3.68 8.47
C ALA A 273 -20.92 -2.32 8.67
N ARG A 274 -20.94 -1.48 7.63
CA ARG A 274 -20.30 -0.15 7.67
C ARG A 274 -21.04 0.84 8.57
N GLN A 275 -22.37 0.82 8.60
CA GLN A 275 -23.17 1.66 9.49
C GLN A 275 -22.96 1.31 10.96
N LEU A 276 -22.93 0.01 11.29
CA LEU A 276 -22.69 -0.45 12.64
C LEU A 276 -21.27 -0.19 13.10
N PHE A 277 -20.28 -0.42 12.23
CA PHE A 277 -18.89 -0.06 12.52
C PHE A 277 -18.71 1.44 12.73
N TYR A 278 -19.33 2.27 11.90
CA TYR A 278 -19.34 3.72 12.07
C TYR A 278 -20.01 4.16 13.38
N LYS A 279 -21.12 3.51 13.78
CA LYS A 279 -21.74 3.73 15.08
C LYS A 279 -20.78 3.42 16.23
N LEU A 280 -20.06 2.30 16.16
CA LEU A 280 -19.04 1.96 17.17
C LEU A 280 -17.91 3.01 17.23
N ALA A 281 -17.46 3.50 16.07
CA ALA A 281 -16.43 4.54 15.98
C ALA A 281 -16.90 5.86 16.65
N ARG A 282 -18.10 6.32 16.29
CA ARG A 282 -18.72 7.54 16.84
C ARG A 282 -18.97 7.42 18.34
N ASP A 283 -19.34 6.24 18.82
CA ASP A 283 -19.53 5.95 20.25
C ASP A 283 -18.18 5.73 20.99
N LYS A 284 -17.04 5.96 20.32
CA LYS A 284 -15.66 5.80 20.82
C LYS A 284 -15.34 4.41 21.36
N LYS A 285 -15.99 3.38 20.82
CA LYS A 285 -15.79 1.96 21.22
C LYS A 285 -14.65 1.27 20.49
N LEU A 286 -14.05 1.94 19.50
CA LEU A 286 -12.96 1.40 18.66
C LEU A 286 -11.59 2.03 18.97
N SER A 287 -11.53 2.91 19.97
CA SER A 287 -10.31 3.60 20.42
C SER A 287 -10.07 3.33 21.90
N LEU A 288 -8.82 3.36 22.34
CA LEU A 288 -8.45 3.19 23.75
C LEU A 288 -8.67 4.50 24.51
N PRO A 289 -9.55 4.55 25.54
CA PRO A 289 -9.80 5.79 26.28
C PRO A 289 -8.56 6.39 26.93
N CYS A 290 -7.60 5.56 27.34
CA CYS A 290 -6.34 6.01 27.94
C CYS A 290 -5.35 6.62 26.93
N CYS A 291 -5.59 6.46 25.62
CA CYS A 291 -4.74 6.95 24.55
C CYS A 291 -5.46 7.93 23.60
N GLU A 292 -6.62 8.45 24.03
CA GLU A 292 -7.50 9.27 23.20
C GLU A 292 -6.79 10.50 22.60
N THR A 293 -5.95 11.19 23.36
CA THR A 293 -5.18 12.37 22.91
C THR A 293 -3.71 12.04 22.63
N GLY A 294 -3.41 10.76 22.37
CA GLY A 294 -2.06 10.25 22.16
C GLY A 294 -1.59 9.31 23.29
N PRO A 295 -0.36 8.79 23.19
CA PRO A 295 0.67 9.19 22.23
C PRO A 295 0.33 8.79 20.79
N PHE A 296 0.68 9.63 19.82
CA PHE A 296 0.60 9.29 18.38
C PHE A 296 1.97 8.83 17.90
N LYS A 297 2.01 7.67 17.25
CA LYS A 297 3.24 6.97 16.87
C LYS A 297 3.47 7.05 15.37
N LEU A 298 4.72 6.91 14.92
CA LEU A 298 5.01 6.83 13.50
C LEU A 298 4.53 5.47 12.97
N TRP A 299 3.61 5.51 12.00
CA TRP A 299 3.01 4.34 11.39
C TRP A 299 3.23 4.36 9.89
N CYS A 300 3.67 3.22 9.33
CA CYS A 300 3.91 3.05 7.90
C CYS A 300 3.04 1.90 7.39
N ASP A 301 2.08 2.21 6.52
CA ASP A 301 1.14 1.23 5.96
C ASP A 301 1.83 0.11 5.18
N ASP A 302 2.96 0.42 4.55
CA ASP A 302 3.73 -0.51 3.72
C ASP A 302 5.04 -0.98 4.39
N PHE A 303 5.13 -0.89 5.73
CA PHE A 303 6.24 -1.53 6.44
C PHE A 303 6.06 -3.05 6.42
N ARG A 304 6.81 -3.74 5.55
CA ARG A 304 6.74 -5.19 5.34
C ARG A 304 8.08 -5.76 4.84
N PRO A 305 8.29 -7.10 4.88
CA PRO A 305 9.58 -7.71 4.53
C PRO A 305 10.11 -7.38 3.12
N ALA A 306 9.22 -7.10 2.15
CA ALA A 306 9.62 -6.73 0.79
C ALA A 306 10.39 -5.39 0.72
N ASN A 307 10.24 -4.55 1.73
CA ASN A 307 10.85 -3.23 1.84
C ASN A 307 12.07 -3.24 2.78
N ILE A 308 12.54 -4.42 3.18
CA ILE A 308 13.71 -4.61 4.04
C ILE A 308 14.83 -5.28 3.24
N LEU A 309 15.95 -4.58 3.10
CA LEU A 309 17.12 -5.06 2.39
C LEU A 309 18.06 -5.80 3.33
N LEU A 310 18.58 -6.94 2.89
CA LEU A 310 19.53 -7.76 3.64
C LEU A 310 20.89 -7.82 2.93
N ASN A 311 21.97 -7.72 3.70
CA ASN A 311 23.33 -7.96 3.21
C ASN A 311 23.65 -9.46 3.14
N GLU A 312 24.87 -9.78 2.69
CA GLU A 312 25.38 -11.16 2.55
C GLU A 312 25.35 -11.98 3.85
N ASN A 313 25.33 -11.31 5.01
CA ASN A 313 25.29 -11.93 6.33
C ASN A 313 23.86 -11.98 6.90
N MET A 314 22.82 -11.76 6.08
CA MET A 314 21.42 -11.74 6.48
C MET A 314 21.09 -10.66 7.53
N HIS A 315 21.89 -9.60 7.59
CA HIS A 315 21.62 -8.43 8.43
C HIS A 315 20.95 -7.31 7.63
N ILE A 316 20.06 -6.54 8.28
CA ILE A 316 19.40 -5.39 7.66
C ILE A 316 20.45 -4.39 7.17
N ALA A 317 20.47 -4.17 5.87
CA ALA A 317 21.28 -3.17 5.19
C ALA A 317 20.53 -1.85 4.99
N GLY A 318 19.19 -1.91 4.83
CA GLY A 318 18.37 -0.75 4.52
C GLY A 318 16.87 -1.03 4.65
N VAL A 319 16.10 0.02 4.88
CA VAL A 319 14.63 0.00 4.88
C VAL A 319 14.12 1.04 3.88
N LEU A 320 13.22 0.61 2.99
CA LEU A 320 12.72 1.39 1.86
C LEU A 320 11.22 1.76 2.03
N ASP A 321 10.70 2.50 1.05
CA ASP A 321 9.27 2.72 0.81
C ASP A 321 8.51 3.40 1.95
N TRP A 322 8.98 4.59 2.33
CA TRP A 322 8.40 5.41 3.41
C TRP A 322 7.22 6.30 3.00
N GLU A 323 6.72 6.15 1.77
CA GLU A 323 5.75 7.05 1.12
C GLU A 323 4.36 7.12 1.76
N PHE A 324 3.94 6.05 2.46
CA PHE A 324 2.66 5.98 3.18
C PHE A 324 2.86 5.98 4.70
N THR A 325 3.80 6.80 5.18
CA THR A 325 4.12 6.92 6.60
C THR A 325 3.54 8.21 7.19
N HIS A 326 2.88 8.10 8.33
CA HIS A 326 2.24 9.21 9.03
C HIS A 326 2.20 8.98 10.54
N ALA A 327 1.89 10.03 11.31
CA ALA A 327 1.54 9.90 12.71
C ALA A 327 0.15 9.25 12.85
N GLY A 328 0.05 8.10 13.51
CA GLY A 328 -1.18 7.36 13.71
C GLY A 328 -1.51 7.11 15.19
N PRO A 329 -2.75 6.67 15.50
CA PRO A 329 -3.12 6.19 16.82
C PRO A 329 -2.19 5.05 17.28
N VAL A 330 -1.89 4.99 18.58
CA VAL A 330 -1.02 3.95 19.15
C VAL A 330 -1.60 2.54 18.94
N GLU A 331 -2.93 2.44 18.83
CA GLU A 331 -3.66 1.21 18.52
C GLU A 331 -3.14 0.53 17.26
N PHE A 332 -2.66 1.29 16.26
CA PHE A 332 -2.10 0.72 15.04
C PHE A 332 -0.80 -0.02 15.34
N SER A 333 0.07 0.57 16.16
CA SER A 333 1.31 -0.09 16.61
C SER A 333 1.05 -1.26 17.56
N TYR A 334 -0.06 -1.23 18.31
CA TYR A 334 -0.47 -2.35 19.15
C TYR A 334 -1.05 -3.51 18.36
N ALA A 335 -1.47 -3.33 17.11
CA ALA A 335 -1.84 -4.46 16.27
C ALA A 335 -0.55 -5.19 15.81
N PRO A 336 -0.39 -6.50 16.09
CA PRO A 336 0.77 -7.22 15.58
C PRO A 336 0.81 -7.20 14.05
N PRO A 337 2.01 -7.23 13.44
CA PRO A 337 2.16 -7.13 11.99
C PRO A 337 1.54 -8.34 11.28
N TRP A 338 0.56 -8.13 10.40
CA TRP A 338 -0.06 -9.21 9.62
C TRP A 338 0.95 -9.93 8.70
N TRP A 339 2.01 -9.22 8.27
CA TRP A 339 3.02 -9.74 7.33
C TRP A 339 3.96 -10.78 7.92
N LEU A 340 3.78 -11.22 9.17
CA LEU A 340 4.48 -12.40 9.72
C LEU A 340 4.28 -13.64 8.85
N LEU A 341 3.17 -13.73 8.10
CA LEU A 341 2.93 -14.81 7.15
C LEU A 341 3.20 -14.42 5.69
N ILE A 342 3.68 -13.21 5.43
CA ILE A 342 3.84 -12.56 4.12
C ILE A 342 2.50 -12.29 3.40
N GLU A 343 1.59 -13.26 3.39
CA GLU A 343 0.28 -13.20 2.76
C GLU A 343 -0.81 -12.72 3.73
N LYS A 344 -1.78 -11.98 3.19
CA LYS A 344 -2.89 -11.40 3.97
C LYS A 344 -4.02 -12.41 4.24
N PRO A 345 -4.80 -12.23 5.32
CA PRO A 345 -5.92 -13.11 5.65
C PRO A 345 -6.97 -13.25 4.54
N GLU A 346 -7.33 -12.18 3.82
CA GLU A 346 -8.32 -12.23 2.73
C GLU A 346 -7.83 -12.98 1.48
N TYR A 347 -6.56 -13.38 1.47
CA TYR A 347 -5.90 -14.02 0.35
C TYR A 347 -5.36 -15.41 0.69
N TRP A 348 -5.55 -15.85 1.92
CA TRP A 348 -5.14 -17.16 2.38
C TRP A 348 -6.01 -18.26 1.74
N SER A 349 -5.39 -19.22 1.05
CA SER A 349 -6.11 -20.26 0.30
C SER A 349 -7.01 -21.14 1.18
N GLU A 350 -6.57 -21.41 2.41
CA GLU A 350 -7.29 -22.24 3.38
C GLU A 350 -8.31 -21.42 4.22
N GLY A 351 -8.46 -20.13 3.93
CA GLY A 351 -9.39 -19.22 4.59
C GLY A 351 -8.87 -18.56 5.87
N ILE A 352 -9.63 -17.59 6.37
CA ILE A 352 -9.22 -16.70 7.48
C ILE A 352 -8.96 -17.46 8.79
N GLU A 353 -9.73 -18.51 9.09
CA GLU A 353 -9.53 -19.30 10.32
C GLU A 353 -8.22 -20.10 10.30
N ASP A 354 -7.83 -20.59 9.12
CA ASP A 354 -6.55 -21.26 8.95
C ASP A 354 -5.40 -20.27 9.10
N TRP A 355 -5.51 -19.09 8.46
CA TRP A 355 -4.57 -17.99 8.61
C TRP A 355 -4.38 -17.62 10.09
N VAL A 356 -5.47 -17.48 10.86
CA VAL A 356 -5.44 -17.22 12.31
C VAL A 356 -4.61 -18.25 13.07
N ARG A 357 -4.82 -19.54 12.78
CA ARG A 357 -4.13 -20.64 13.45
C ARG A 357 -2.62 -20.61 13.18
N VAL A 358 -2.23 -20.36 11.93
CA VAL A 358 -0.82 -20.27 11.53
C VAL A 358 -0.18 -18.99 12.08
N PHE A 359 -0.91 -17.88 12.04
CA PHE A 359 -0.46 -16.59 12.53
C PHE A 359 -0.20 -16.62 14.03
N ASP A 360 -1.10 -17.22 14.83
CA ASP A 360 -0.95 -17.35 16.27
C ASP A 360 0.37 -18.04 16.67
N ARG A 361 0.76 -19.10 15.95
CA ARG A 361 2.05 -19.77 16.15
C ARG A 361 3.23 -18.83 15.86
N ARG A 362 3.20 -18.13 14.74
CA ARG A 362 4.31 -17.26 14.31
C ARG A 362 4.38 -15.96 15.12
N LEU A 363 3.25 -15.47 15.62
CA LEU A 363 3.17 -14.36 16.55
C LEU A 363 3.92 -14.67 17.85
N LYS A 364 3.81 -15.89 18.40
CA LYS A 364 4.57 -16.30 19.59
C LYS A 364 6.08 -16.21 19.40
N THR A 365 6.59 -16.63 18.22
CA THR A 365 8.00 -16.47 17.86
C THR A 365 8.38 -14.99 17.80
N PHE A 366 7.59 -14.17 17.11
CA PHE A 366 7.84 -12.74 16.98
C PHE A 366 7.82 -12.00 18.34
N LEU A 367 6.85 -12.28 19.20
CA LEU A 367 6.74 -11.68 20.53
C LEU A 367 7.91 -12.09 21.44
N THR A 368 8.42 -13.31 21.29
CA THR A 368 9.64 -13.74 22.00
C THR A 368 10.84 -12.90 21.58
N ALA A 369 11.04 -12.72 20.27
CA ALA A 369 12.09 -11.86 19.73
C ALA A 369 11.93 -10.40 20.18
N MET A 370 10.71 -9.86 20.15
CA MET A 370 10.42 -8.49 20.57
C MET A 370 10.70 -8.27 22.07
N ARG A 371 10.28 -9.20 22.94
CA ARG A 371 10.58 -9.13 24.38
C ARG A 371 12.07 -9.12 24.67
N ARG A 372 12.85 -9.97 23.98
CA ARG A 372 14.32 -9.97 24.10
C ARG A 372 14.91 -8.61 23.73
N CYS A 373 14.43 -7.97 22.67
CA CYS A 373 14.86 -6.63 22.29
C CYS A 373 14.48 -5.56 23.34
N GLU A 374 13.27 -5.63 23.90
CA GLU A 374 12.81 -4.72 24.96
C GLU A 374 13.60 -4.90 26.27
N ASP A 375 13.93 -6.14 26.64
CA ASP A 375 14.73 -6.45 27.83
C ASP A 375 16.15 -5.88 27.75
N MET A 376 16.70 -5.74 26.54
CA MET A 376 18.01 -5.12 26.31
C MET A 376 17.99 -3.58 26.42
N ASP A 377 16.82 -2.93 26.30
CA ASP A 377 16.67 -1.47 26.44
C ASP A 377 15.93 -1.16 27.74
N ALA A 378 16.70 -0.90 28.82
CA ALA A 378 16.23 -0.69 30.20
C ALA A 378 15.11 0.37 30.38
N ARG A 379 14.86 1.20 29.36
CA ARG A 379 13.76 2.19 29.32
C ARG A 379 12.37 1.58 29.10
N HIS A 380 12.24 0.31 28.71
CA HIS A 380 10.96 -0.31 28.32
C HIS A 380 10.29 -1.11 29.45
N SER A 381 10.70 -0.91 30.72
CA SER A 381 10.29 -1.78 31.83
C SER A 381 8.83 -1.61 32.29
N GLN A 382 8.12 -0.54 31.92
CA GLN A 382 6.74 -0.30 32.37
C GLN A 382 5.66 -0.43 31.28
N HIS A 383 5.99 -0.28 29.98
CA HIS A 383 5.02 -0.36 28.88
C HIS A 383 5.63 -1.05 27.65
N ARG A 384 5.56 -2.39 27.64
CA ARG A 384 6.11 -3.23 26.56
C ARG A 384 5.15 -3.29 25.38
N LEU A 385 5.64 -2.95 24.20
CA LEU A 385 4.91 -3.06 22.94
C LEU A 385 4.50 -4.51 22.68
N SER A 386 5.37 -5.48 23.01
CA SER A 386 5.07 -6.91 22.88
C SER A 386 3.83 -7.34 23.67
N ASP A 387 3.65 -6.83 24.89
CA ASP A 387 2.47 -7.14 25.71
C ASP A 387 1.20 -6.48 25.19
N HIS A 388 1.32 -5.28 24.59
CA HIS A 388 0.19 -4.65 23.90
C HIS A 388 -0.19 -5.41 22.62
N MET A 389 0.79 -5.90 21.84
CA MET A 389 0.55 -6.75 20.67
C MET A 389 -0.15 -8.05 21.03
N GLN A 390 0.29 -8.71 22.11
CA GLN A 390 -0.38 -9.91 22.59
C GLN A 390 -1.82 -9.62 23.00
N ARG A 391 -2.06 -8.57 23.80
CA ARG A 391 -3.41 -8.19 24.23
C ARG A 391 -4.31 -7.85 23.05
N SER A 392 -3.80 -7.13 22.06
CA SER A 392 -4.54 -6.75 20.85
C SER A 392 -4.97 -7.96 20.04
N TRP A 393 -4.13 -8.98 19.94
CA TRP A 393 -4.47 -10.25 19.32
C TRP A 393 -5.54 -11.02 20.11
N GLU A 394 -5.35 -11.18 21.42
CA GLU A 394 -6.26 -11.92 22.31
C GLU A 394 -7.64 -11.27 22.46
N SER A 395 -7.71 -9.94 22.48
CA SER A 395 -8.96 -9.19 22.56
C SER A 395 -9.72 -9.10 21.24
N GLY A 396 -9.03 -9.34 20.12
CA GLY A 396 -9.53 -9.09 18.76
C GLY A 396 -9.45 -7.63 18.31
N ASP A 397 -8.74 -6.75 19.03
CA ASP A 397 -8.49 -5.36 18.58
C ASP A 397 -7.65 -5.31 17.30
N PHE A 398 -6.79 -6.31 17.08
CA PHE A 398 -6.10 -6.52 15.81
C PHE A 398 -7.07 -6.45 14.63
N TRP A 399 -8.24 -7.10 14.72
CA TRP A 399 -9.21 -7.14 13.62
C TRP A 399 -9.89 -5.80 13.38
N VAL A 400 -10.11 -5.01 14.43
CA VAL A 400 -10.63 -3.64 14.30
C VAL A 400 -9.65 -2.78 13.52
N VAL A 401 -8.36 -2.80 13.91
CA VAL A 401 -7.30 -2.06 13.20
C VAL A 401 -7.15 -2.59 11.78
N TYR A 402 -7.16 -3.90 11.59
CA TYR A 402 -7.04 -4.51 10.27
C TYR A 402 -8.15 -4.05 9.33
N ALA A 403 -9.42 -4.07 9.78
CA ALA A 403 -10.57 -3.61 8.99
C ALA A 403 -10.53 -2.10 8.69
N ILE A 404 -9.98 -1.29 9.59
CA ILE A 404 -9.78 0.15 9.38
C ILE A 404 -8.78 0.40 8.24
N LEU A 405 -7.70 -0.37 8.21
CA LEU A 405 -6.59 -0.19 7.27
C LEU A 405 -6.80 -0.90 5.92
N HIS A 406 -7.73 -1.85 5.83
CA HIS A 406 -7.96 -2.69 4.64
C HIS A 406 -9.41 -2.64 4.16
N SER A 407 -9.80 -1.54 3.49
CA SER A 407 -11.21 -1.28 3.12
C SER A 407 -11.84 -2.34 2.23
N PHE A 408 -11.06 -2.99 1.35
CA PHE A 408 -11.57 -4.06 0.49
C PHE A 408 -11.83 -5.37 1.24
N ALA A 409 -11.04 -5.69 2.27
CA ALA A 409 -11.25 -6.87 3.12
C ALA A 409 -12.30 -6.65 4.22
N PHE A 410 -12.75 -5.39 4.41
CA PHE A 410 -13.59 -4.96 5.52
C PHE A 410 -14.80 -5.88 5.79
N ASP A 411 -15.52 -6.27 4.73
CA ASP A 411 -16.77 -7.01 4.86
C ASP A 411 -16.58 -8.40 5.48
N ALA A 412 -15.63 -9.18 4.96
CA ALA A 412 -15.30 -10.50 5.51
C ALA A 412 -14.79 -10.41 6.95
N ILE A 413 -13.88 -9.46 7.21
CA ILE A 413 -13.31 -9.28 8.54
C ILE A 413 -14.37 -8.82 9.54
N TYR A 414 -15.26 -7.89 9.15
CA TYR A 414 -16.30 -7.40 10.04
C TYR A 414 -17.21 -8.54 10.49
N TRP A 415 -17.79 -9.28 9.55
CA TRP A 415 -18.76 -10.32 9.88
C TRP A 415 -18.14 -11.53 10.59
N GLN A 416 -16.91 -11.90 10.23
CA GLN A 416 -16.27 -13.08 10.84
C GLN A 416 -15.60 -12.77 12.18
N LYS A 417 -15.06 -11.55 12.37
CA LYS A 417 -14.16 -11.24 13.51
C LYS A 417 -14.61 -10.09 14.41
N ILE A 418 -15.50 -9.22 13.95
CA ILE A 418 -15.87 -7.99 14.69
C ILE A 418 -17.32 -8.01 15.18
N ASP A 419 -18.28 -8.39 14.34
CA ASP A 419 -19.73 -8.23 14.62
C ASP A 419 -20.13 -8.86 15.96
N GLN A 420 -19.85 -10.16 16.13
CA GLN A 420 -20.26 -10.89 17.33
C GLN A 420 -19.62 -10.35 18.61
N ARG A 421 -18.41 -9.79 18.52
CA ARG A 421 -17.70 -9.19 19.67
C ARG A 421 -18.48 -7.99 20.24
N PHE A 422 -19.11 -7.20 19.39
CA PHE A 422 -19.81 -5.97 19.79
C PHE A 422 -21.33 -6.12 19.91
N PHE A 423 -21.92 -7.05 19.16
CA PHE A 423 -23.37 -7.23 19.06
C PHE A 423 -23.88 -8.59 19.56
N GLY A 424 -22.99 -9.48 20.01
CA GLY A 424 -23.33 -10.82 20.48
C GLY A 424 -23.57 -11.82 19.34
N PRO A 425 -23.83 -13.10 19.64
CA PRO A 425 -24.15 -14.10 18.61
C PRO A 425 -25.48 -13.82 17.90
N THR A 426 -25.69 -14.47 16.76
CA THR A 426 -26.97 -14.50 16.01
C THR A 426 -27.61 -15.88 16.11
N GLU A 427 -28.84 -16.07 15.65
CA GLU A 427 -29.54 -17.36 15.76
C GLU A 427 -28.87 -18.48 14.96
N THR A 428 -28.27 -18.15 13.82
CA THR A 428 -27.69 -19.14 12.88
C THR A 428 -26.18 -19.29 12.98
N ASP A 429 -25.49 -18.42 13.73
CA ASP A 429 -24.02 -18.24 13.74
C ASP A 429 -23.38 -18.15 12.34
N ASP A 430 -24.18 -17.95 11.28
CA ASP A 430 -23.71 -17.82 9.91
C ASP A 430 -23.40 -16.34 9.60
N PRO A 431 -22.13 -15.98 9.34
CA PRO A 431 -21.76 -14.61 9.00
C PRO A 431 -22.51 -14.06 7.78
N ASN A 432 -22.97 -14.91 6.86
CA ASN A 432 -23.72 -14.50 5.65
C ASN A 432 -25.13 -14.03 5.96
N GLU A 433 -25.72 -14.50 7.06
CA GLU A 433 -27.12 -14.27 7.40
C GLU A 433 -27.28 -13.30 8.58
N ALA A 434 -26.20 -13.08 9.34
CA ALA A 434 -26.19 -12.22 10.53
C ALA A 434 -26.78 -10.82 10.30
N TRP A 435 -26.57 -10.24 9.10
CA TRP A 435 -27.08 -8.91 8.75
C TRP A 435 -28.61 -8.78 8.86
N LYS A 436 -29.36 -9.87 8.67
CA LYS A 436 -30.84 -9.86 8.73
C LYS A 436 -31.35 -9.52 10.12
N GLU A 437 -30.68 -10.04 11.15
CA GLU A 437 -30.96 -9.68 12.55
C GLU A 437 -30.44 -8.27 12.87
N ARG A 438 -29.24 -7.93 12.36
CA ARG A 438 -28.61 -6.62 12.57
C ARG A 438 -29.35 -5.47 11.92
N LEU A 439 -30.18 -5.73 10.91
CA LEU A 439 -31.07 -4.73 10.30
C LEU A 439 -31.95 -4.02 11.33
N ASN A 440 -32.34 -4.70 12.41
CA ASN A 440 -33.16 -4.13 13.49
C ASN A 440 -32.42 -3.07 14.33
N LEU A 441 -31.09 -2.97 14.19
CA LEU A 441 -30.27 -1.97 14.89
C LEU A 441 -30.16 -0.64 14.14
N LEU A 442 -30.62 -0.59 12.90
CA LEU A 442 -30.66 0.62 12.07
C LEU A 442 -31.95 1.42 12.35
N ASP A 443 -31.84 2.74 12.32
CA ASP A 443 -33.00 3.62 12.34
C ASP A 443 -33.70 3.69 10.96
N GLU A 444 -34.91 4.27 10.92
CA GLU A 444 -35.72 4.33 9.69
C GLU A 444 -35.05 5.16 8.57
N ASN A 445 -34.23 6.16 8.91
CA ASN A 445 -33.50 6.92 7.90
C ASN A 445 -32.39 6.07 7.28
N GLN A 446 -31.65 5.32 8.10
CA GLN A 446 -30.61 4.40 7.65
C GLN A 446 -31.19 3.27 6.79
N LYS A 447 -32.36 2.72 7.15
CA LYS A 447 -33.05 1.72 6.31
C LYS A 447 -33.47 2.31 4.96
N ALA A 448 -34.03 3.53 4.95
CA ALA A 448 -34.40 4.20 3.70
C ALA A 448 -33.19 4.60 2.84
N GLU A 449 -32.03 4.86 3.44
CA GLU A 449 -30.77 5.07 2.72
C GLU A 449 -30.25 3.77 2.11
N MET A 450 -30.31 2.67 2.87
CA MET A 450 -29.95 1.34 2.40
C MET A 450 -30.78 0.94 1.18
N GLU A 451 -32.11 1.07 1.23
CA GLU A 451 -32.99 0.71 0.11
C GLU A 451 -32.66 1.53 -1.14
N ARG A 452 -32.41 2.84 -0.98
CA ARG A 452 -31.97 3.71 -2.09
C ARG A 452 -30.62 3.29 -2.66
N LEU A 453 -29.68 2.91 -1.80
CA LEU A 453 -28.38 2.42 -2.22
C LEU A 453 -28.50 1.09 -2.98
N VAL A 454 -29.33 0.16 -2.51
CA VAL A 454 -29.59 -1.13 -3.16
C VAL A 454 -30.12 -0.89 -4.57
N THR A 455 -31.18 -0.08 -4.72
CA THR A 455 -31.73 0.25 -6.05
C THR A 455 -30.66 0.84 -6.96
N ARG A 456 -29.92 1.85 -6.48
CA ARG A 456 -28.85 2.48 -7.27
C ARG A 456 -27.77 1.48 -7.67
N LYS A 457 -27.33 0.62 -6.76
CA LYS A 457 -26.25 -0.34 -7.04
C LYS A 457 -26.68 -1.42 -8.02
N LEU A 458 -27.92 -1.87 -7.96
CA LEU A 458 -28.47 -2.82 -8.93
C LEU A 458 -28.60 -2.18 -10.33
N GLU A 459 -29.00 -0.91 -10.42
CA GLU A 459 -28.99 -0.16 -11.68
C GLU A 459 -27.55 0.04 -12.22
N GLU A 460 -26.60 0.38 -11.35
CA GLU A 460 -25.18 0.52 -11.71
C GLU A 460 -24.56 -0.79 -12.21
N MET A 461 -25.11 -1.96 -11.88
CA MET A 461 -24.65 -3.25 -12.40
C MET A 461 -25.08 -3.50 -13.85
N GLU A 462 -26.02 -2.73 -14.41
CA GLU A 462 -26.49 -2.91 -15.79
C GLU A 462 -25.50 -2.36 -16.83
N ASP A 463 -24.67 -1.40 -16.43
CA ASP A 463 -23.61 -0.81 -17.25
C ASP A 463 -22.25 -0.86 -16.55
N ARG A 464 -21.18 -0.61 -17.28
CA ARG A 464 -19.80 -0.64 -16.75
C ARG A 464 -19.08 0.68 -16.98
N VAL A 465 -19.71 1.77 -16.54
CA VAL A 465 -19.19 3.13 -16.76
C VAL A 465 -17.96 3.39 -15.87
N LEU A 466 -16.92 4.00 -16.45
CA LEU A 466 -15.74 4.46 -15.70
C LEU A 466 -16.07 5.72 -14.90
N ALA A 467 -16.14 5.61 -13.58
CA ALA A 467 -16.41 6.71 -12.64
C ALA A 467 -15.14 7.16 -11.89
N TRP A 468 -14.05 7.39 -12.63
CA TRP A 468 -12.71 7.59 -12.04
C TRP A 468 -12.35 9.08 -11.88
N ASP A 469 -11.75 9.43 -10.74
CA ASP A 469 -11.21 10.77 -10.41
C ASP A 469 -9.68 10.72 -10.27
N PRO A 470 -8.95 10.48 -11.38
CA PRO A 470 -7.49 10.43 -11.35
C PRO A 470 -6.88 11.81 -11.12
N ASP A 471 -5.60 11.83 -10.75
CA ASP A 471 -4.82 13.06 -10.67
C ASP A 471 -4.44 13.62 -12.04
N GLU A 472 -3.94 14.84 -12.03
CA GLU A 472 -3.62 15.63 -13.21
C GLU A 472 -2.50 14.99 -14.05
N TYR A 473 -1.58 14.23 -13.44
CA TYR A 473 -0.51 13.53 -14.14
C TYR A 473 -1.05 12.32 -14.89
N THR A 474 -1.86 11.52 -14.19
CA THR A 474 -2.54 10.36 -14.75
C THR A 474 -3.44 10.76 -15.91
N GLU A 475 -4.26 11.79 -15.74
CA GLU A 475 -5.19 12.24 -16.78
C GLU A 475 -4.47 12.87 -17.97
N ALA A 476 -3.43 13.68 -17.74
CA ALA A 476 -2.61 14.24 -18.81
C ALA A 476 -1.95 13.15 -19.67
N PHE A 477 -1.40 12.10 -19.04
CA PHE A 477 -0.80 10.99 -19.77
C PHE A 477 -1.85 10.18 -20.53
N ARG A 478 -2.98 9.88 -19.89
CA ARG A 478 -4.12 9.16 -20.50
C ARG A 478 -4.62 9.88 -21.75
N HIS A 479 -4.84 11.19 -21.69
CA HIS A 479 -5.21 12.00 -22.86
C HIS A 479 -4.14 11.97 -23.96
N GLY A 480 -2.86 12.00 -23.59
CA GLY A 480 -1.74 11.82 -24.51
C GLY A 480 -1.71 10.45 -25.18
N LEU A 481 -2.04 9.39 -24.44
CA LEU A 481 -2.10 8.01 -24.92
C LEU A 481 -3.27 7.81 -25.91
N MET A 482 -4.46 8.32 -25.58
CA MET A 482 -5.64 8.24 -26.45
C MET A 482 -5.41 8.93 -27.79
N ARG A 483 -4.87 10.16 -27.80
CA ARG A 483 -4.50 10.87 -29.03
C ARG A 483 -3.49 10.11 -29.89
N ARG A 484 -2.54 9.39 -29.27
CA ARG A 484 -1.56 8.55 -29.98
C ARG A 484 -2.24 7.33 -30.62
N ARG A 485 -3.21 6.71 -29.95
CA ARG A 485 -4.00 5.57 -30.47
C ARG A 485 -4.86 5.99 -31.66
N GLU A 486 -5.56 7.12 -31.57
CA GLU A 486 -6.37 7.67 -32.68
C GLU A 486 -5.54 7.98 -33.93
N LYS A 487 -4.36 8.58 -33.76
CA LYS A 487 -3.42 8.85 -34.87
C LYS A 487 -2.90 7.56 -35.54
N LYS A 488 -2.80 6.44 -34.81
CA LYS A 488 -2.40 5.15 -35.40
C LYS A 488 -3.52 4.56 -36.25
N LEU A 489 -4.78 4.73 -35.84
CA LEU A 489 -5.95 4.21 -36.56
C LEU A 489 -6.24 4.97 -37.87
N THR A 490 -5.85 6.25 -37.96
CA THR A 490 -6.11 7.11 -39.12
C THR A 490 -5.00 7.10 -40.20
N ARG A 491 -3.91 6.33 -40.02
CA ARG A 491 -2.84 6.21 -41.03
C ARG A 491 -3.25 5.27 -42.20
N PRO A 492 -3.06 5.66 -43.47
CA PRO A 492 -3.40 4.82 -44.61
C PRO A 492 -2.63 3.48 -44.63
N ARG A 493 -3.34 2.39 -44.95
CA ARG A 493 -2.85 0.99 -44.92
C ARG A 493 -1.65 0.68 -45.82
N SER A 494 -1.21 1.60 -46.69
CA SER A 494 -0.06 1.38 -47.59
C SER A 494 1.31 1.43 -46.88
N LEU A 495 1.39 1.95 -45.65
CA LEU A 495 2.60 1.85 -44.80
C LEU A 495 2.53 0.75 -43.74
N ALA A 496 1.42 0.00 -43.66
CA ALA A 496 1.17 -0.95 -42.58
C ALA A 496 1.95 -2.28 -42.72
N ARG A 497 2.49 -2.59 -43.90
CA ARG A 497 3.21 -3.86 -44.14
C ARG A 497 4.62 -3.93 -43.55
N ASN A 498 5.26 -2.80 -43.27
CA ASN A 498 6.63 -2.79 -42.70
C ASN A 498 6.64 -2.73 -41.17
N LEU A 499 5.49 -2.50 -40.52
CA LEU A 499 5.36 -2.41 -39.05
C LEU A 499 4.68 -3.65 -38.44
N SER A 500 3.99 -4.47 -39.24
CA SER A 500 3.41 -5.74 -38.78
C SER A 500 4.47 -6.77 -38.37
N GLU A 501 5.67 -6.75 -38.96
CA GLU A 501 6.77 -7.63 -38.57
C GLU A 501 7.46 -7.21 -37.26
N LEU A 502 7.38 -5.92 -36.89
CA LEU A 502 7.92 -5.45 -35.61
C LEU A 502 6.96 -5.73 -34.44
N ASN A 503 5.64 -5.63 -34.67
CA ASN A 503 4.63 -5.91 -33.65
C ASN A 503 4.32 -7.41 -33.47
N ALA A 504 4.50 -8.24 -34.50
CA ALA A 504 4.28 -9.69 -34.39
C ALA A 504 5.31 -10.40 -33.48
N ARG A 505 6.49 -9.79 -33.25
CA ARG A 505 7.45 -10.27 -32.24
C ARG A 505 7.11 -9.84 -30.81
N CYS A 506 6.24 -8.85 -30.62
CA CYS A 506 5.77 -8.41 -29.30
C CYS A 506 4.44 -9.07 -28.88
N ALA A 507 3.74 -9.78 -29.78
CA ALA A 507 2.39 -10.30 -29.55
C ALA A 507 2.32 -11.81 -29.28
N VAL A 508 3.44 -12.53 -29.24
CA VAL A 508 3.49 -13.95 -28.80
C VAL A 508 3.88 -13.97 -27.33
N GLY A 509 2.94 -13.59 -26.48
CA GLY A 509 3.08 -13.54 -25.03
C GLY A 509 1.79 -13.03 -24.44
N GLY A 510 0.77 -13.87 -24.40
CA GLY A 510 -0.52 -13.53 -23.81
C GLY A 510 -0.36 -13.21 -22.34
N PHE A 511 -0.34 -11.92 -22.01
CA PHE A 511 -0.38 -11.43 -20.63
C PHE A 511 -1.85 -11.33 -20.20
N ARG A 512 -2.37 -12.41 -19.60
CA ARG A 512 -3.37 -12.28 -18.55
C ARG A 512 -2.60 -12.06 -17.26
N ILE A 513 -2.63 -10.84 -16.74
CA ILE A 513 -2.00 -10.49 -15.48
C ILE A 513 -3.09 -10.56 -14.41
N PHE A 514 -3.13 -11.66 -13.68
CA PHE A 514 -3.69 -11.69 -12.35
C PHE A 514 -2.56 -11.38 -11.36
N ASN A 515 -2.87 -10.54 -10.36
CA ASN A 515 -2.04 -10.22 -9.18
C ASN A 515 -0.57 -9.88 -9.43
N ARG A 516 -0.23 -8.58 -9.36
CA ARG A 516 1.17 -8.12 -9.33
C ARG A 516 1.41 -7.16 -8.17
N HIS A 517 1.70 -7.73 -7.01
CA HIS A 517 2.81 -7.23 -6.22
C HIS A 517 4.05 -7.94 -6.78
N ASP A 518 5.03 -7.16 -7.23
CA ASP A 518 6.30 -7.60 -7.81
C ASP A 518 6.25 -8.36 -9.15
N THR A 519 6.48 -7.64 -10.26
CA THR A 519 7.01 -8.28 -11.48
C THR A 519 7.98 -7.35 -12.20
N LEU A 520 9.17 -7.88 -12.40
CA LEU A 520 10.36 -7.24 -12.91
C LEU A 520 10.33 -7.13 -14.44
N PHE A 521 10.60 -5.93 -14.96
CA PHE A 521 11.37 -5.83 -16.19
C PHE A 521 12.83 -6.11 -15.82
N ASN A 522 13.30 -7.35 -16.02
CA ASN A 522 14.71 -7.67 -15.81
C ASN A 522 15.59 -7.11 -16.93
N HIS A 523 16.63 -6.39 -16.49
CA HIS A 523 17.94 -6.11 -17.10
C HIS A 523 18.05 -6.11 -18.63
N LEU A 524 17.96 -4.92 -19.22
CA LEU A 524 18.76 -4.58 -20.40
C LEU A 524 19.91 -3.65 -19.97
N PRO A 525 21.13 -4.18 -19.74
CA PRO A 525 22.31 -3.35 -19.53
C PRO A 525 22.63 -2.60 -20.83
N LEU A 526 22.67 -1.26 -20.77
CA LEU A 526 23.22 -0.43 -21.82
C LEU A 526 24.64 -0.07 -21.41
N ARG A 527 25.63 -0.83 -21.88
CA ARG A 527 27.04 -0.42 -21.81
C ARG A 527 27.21 0.88 -22.59
N LEU A 528 27.40 1.99 -21.88
CA LEU A 528 27.74 3.30 -22.44
C LEU A 528 29.20 3.33 -22.92
N SER A 529 29.55 2.51 -23.92
CA SER A 529 30.88 2.58 -24.58
C SER A 529 30.95 3.60 -25.72
N VAL A 530 29.90 4.42 -25.93
CA VAL A 530 29.83 5.40 -27.03
C VAL A 530 29.85 6.86 -26.54
N PHE A 531 30.13 7.11 -25.25
CA PHE A 531 30.22 8.48 -24.73
C PHE A 531 31.62 9.12 -24.81
N SER A 532 32.65 8.41 -25.28
CA SER A 532 34.00 8.96 -25.42
C SER A 532 34.24 9.83 -26.67
N ARG A 533 33.21 10.18 -27.45
CA ARG A 533 33.38 11.02 -28.66
C ARG A 533 32.46 12.23 -28.81
N PHE A 534 31.56 12.51 -27.87
CA PHE A 534 30.63 13.65 -28.00
C PHE A 534 30.27 14.35 -26.68
N LEU A 535 31.13 14.23 -25.66
CA LEU A 535 31.41 15.33 -24.72
C LEU A 535 32.63 16.07 -25.28
#